data_AF-A0A920VTR8-F1
#
_entry.id   AF-A0A920VTR8-F1
#
_cell.length_a   1.000
_cell.length_b   1.000
_cell.length_c   1.000
_cell.angle_alpha   90.00
_cell.angle_beta   90.00
_cell.angle_gamma   90.00
#
_symmetry.space_group_name_H-M   'P 1'
#
loop_
_entity.id
_entity.type
_entity.pdbx_description
1 polymer ?
#
loop_
_entity_poly.entity_id
_entity_poly.type
_entity_poly.pdbx_seq_one_letter_code
_entity_poly.pdbx_strand_id
1 'polypeptide(L)'
;MPMFDYNVHKTAWKEIAESAERNYEPGKFTTFIGYEFTTNSGDLEGGNLHRNVLFESSNYPERPWTRIDSMNPEDLWSWMDKLRDLGLDSIAIPHNSNGSNGRMFETKYWNGSLVDDQYADFRMRNEPIVESTQVKGTSDTHPILSPDDEWADFEIFPYRIGRGKTYSDPMAVMLDRLIKEALGWSGKIGVTHINLE
;
A
#
# COMPACT_ATOMS: atom_id res chain seq x y z
N MET A 1 29.18 -8.23 -6.32
CA MET A 1 28.95 -7.74 -4.94
C MET A 1 27.48 -7.99 -4.63
N PRO A 2 27.12 -8.63 -3.51
CA PRO A 2 25.71 -8.83 -3.17
C PRO A 2 25.03 -7.45 -3.07
N MET A 3 23.76 -7.38 -3.50
CA MET A 3 22.98 -6.14 -3.55
C MET A 3 22.82 -5.51 -2.15
N PHE A 4 22.94 -6.30 -1.08
CA PHE A 4 22.93 -5.87 0.31
C PHE A 4 23.64 -6.90 1.22
N ASP A 5 23.96 -6.51 2.46
CA ASP A 5 24.44 -7.42 3.50
C ASP A 5 23.28 -8.08 4.25
N TYR A 6 23.11 -9.39 4.06
CA TYR A 6 22.00 -10.15 4.61
C TYR A 6 21.97 -10.16 6.15
N ASN A 7 23.14 -10.23 6.79
CA ASN A 7 23.23 -10.30 8.25
C ASN A 7 22.88 -8.95 8.88
N VAL A 8 23.34 -7.86 8.28
CA VAL A 8 22.97 -6.50 8.71
C VAL A 8 21.47 -6.30 8.60
N HIS A 9 20.86 -6.68 7.47
CA HIS A 9 19.40 -6.55 7.28
C HIS A 9 18.59 -7.34 8.31
N LYS A 10 18.97 -8.59 8.59
CA LYS A 10 18.30 -9.41 9.62
C LYS A 10 18.45 -8.84 11.02
N THR A 11 19.64 -8.37 11.35
CA THR A 11 19.92 -7.82 12.69
C THR A 11 19.15 -6.53 12.90
N ALA A 12 19.14 -5.62 11.91
CA ALA A 12 18.35 -4.40 11.96
C ALA A 12 16.83 -4.68 12.07
N TRP A 13 16.32 -5.66 11.31
CA TRP A 13 14.91 -6.07 11.42
C TRP A 13 14.55 -6.57 12.82
N LYS A 14 15.39 -7.46 13.37
CA LYS A 14 15.23 -7.96 14.73
C LYS A 14 15.23 -6.82 15.75
N GLU A 15 16.17 -5.87 15.63
CA GLU A 15 16.24 -4.71 16.53
C GLU A 15 14.98 -3.84 16.46
N ILE A 16 14.41 -3.63 15.28
CA ILE A 16 13.14 -2.90 15.09
C ILE A 16 12.00 -3.63 15.81
N ALA A 17 11.86 -4.93 15.57
CA ALA A 17 10.80 -5.75 16.17
C ALA A 17 10.91 -5.76 17.71
N GLU A 18 12.11 -6.00 18.24
CA GLU A 18 12.34 -5.95 19.69
C GLU A 18 12.15 -4.54 20.27
N SER A 19 12.42 -3.49 19.50
CA SER A 19 12.16 -2.12 19.93
C SER A 19 10.68 -1.81 20.04
N ALA A 20 9.85 -2.29 19.10
CA ALA A 20 8.39 -2.19 19.20
C ALA A 20 7.92 -2.86 20.50
N GLU A 21 8.31 -4.12 20.72
CA GLU A 21 7.92 -4.88 21.92
C GLU A 21 8.37 -4.22 23.23
N ARG A 22 9.60 -3.72 23.31
CA ARG A 22 10.10 -3.04 24.52
C ARG A 22 9.33 -1.78 24.88
N ASN A 23 8.70 -1.13 23.91
CA ASN A 23 7.96 0.12 24.13
C ASN A 23 6.44 -0.08 24.12
N TYR A 24 5.94 -1.29 23.89
CA TYR A 24 4.52 -1.57 23.96
C TYR A 24 4.01 -1.47 25.40
N GLU A 25 3.10 -0.53 25.64
CA GLU A 25 2.42 -0.36 26.93
C GLU A 25 0.90 -0.46 26.71
N PRO A 26 0.26 -1.61 27.00
CA PRO A 26 -1.18 -1.79 26.81
C PRO A 26 -2.01 -0.65 27.43
N GLY A 27 -2.87 -0.04 26.62
CA GLY A 27 -3.73 1.07 27.04
C GLY A 27 -3.03 2.42 27.22
N LYS A 28 -1.72 2.52 26.94
CA LYS A 28 -0.95 3.77 27.01
C LYS A 28 -0.23 4.09 25.69
N PHE A 29 0.47 3.12 25.13
CA PHE A 29 1.22 3.29 23.89
C PHE A 29 1.23 1.97 23.11
N THR A 30 0.57 1.99 21.94
CA THR A 30 0.52 0.83 21.05
C THR A 30 1.61 0.96 20.00
N THR A 31 2.41 -0.08 19.87
CA THR A 31 3.43 -0.22 18.82
C THR A 31 3.03 -1.34 17.88
N PHE A 32 3.53 -1.29 16.66
CA PHE A 32 3.38 -2.36 15.69
C PHE A 32 4.75 -2.83 15.23
N ILE A 33 4.94 -4.14 15.12
CA ILE A 33 6.05 -4.68 14.35
C ILE A 33 5.67 -4.51 12.88
N GLY A 34 6.49 -3.79 12.13
CA GLY A 34 6.17 -3.49 10.75
C GLY A 34 7.32 -2.84 9.99
N TYR A 35 7.17 -2.79 8.68
CA TYR A 35 8.19 -2.27 7.77
C TYR A 35 7.56 -1.67 6.51
N GLU A 36 8.32 -0.84 5.79
CA GLU A 36 7.92 -0.34 4.47
C GLU A 36 8.39 -1.30 3.37
N PHE A 37 7.45 -1.86 2.60
CA PHE A 37 7.72 -2.49 1.32
C PHE A 37 7.80 -1.43 0.23
N THR A 38 9.02 -1.05 -0.13
CA THR A 38 9.31 0.02 -1.10
C THR A 38 9.57 -0.56 -2.49
N THR A 39 8.56 -0.54 -3.38
CA THR A 39 8.71 -0.91 -4.80
C THR A 39 8.10 0.14 -5.73
N ASN A 40 8.28 -0.06 -7.04
CA ASN A 40 7.67 0.75 -8.08
C ASN A 40 7.11 -0.11 -9.21
N SER A 41 6.40 0.51 -10.15
CA SER A 41 5.76 -0.12 -11.32
C SER A 41 6.70 -0.87 -12.28
N GLY A 42 8.03 -0.78 -12.11
CA GLY A 42 9.01 -1.48 -12.95
C GLY A 42 9.13 -0.99 -14.40
N ASP A 43 8.23 -0.11 -14.83
CA ASP A 43 8.27 0.56 -16.12
C ASP A 43 9.18 1.81 -16.11
N LEU A 44 9.46 2.33 -17.30
CA LEU A 44 10.27 3.54 -17.47
C LEU A 44 9.64 4.76 -16.80
N GLU A 45 8.32 4.77 -16.70
CA GLU A 45 7.56 5.86 -16.10
C GLU A 45 7.84 5.93 -14.59
N GLY A 46 7.98 4.79 -13.93
CA GLY A 46 8.07 4.69 -12.48
C GLY A 46 6.76 5.14 -11.82
N GLY A 47 6.43 4.51 -10.71
CA GLY A 47 5.21 4.82 -9.97
C GLY A 47 5.31 4.17 -8.61
N ASN A 48 5.06 4.94 -7.56
CA ASN A 48 5.16 4.44 -6.19
C ASN A 48 4.16 3.32 -5.96
N LEU A 49 4.66 2.18 -5.51
CA LEU A 49 3.88 1.04 -5.09
C LEU A 49 4.25 0.68 -3.64
N HIS A 50 4.35 1.68 -2.78
CA HIS A 50 4.80 1.48 -1.42
C HIS A 50 3.67 0.95 -0.54
N ARG A 51 4.01 0.08 0.41
CA ARG A 51 3.10 -0.37 1.48
C ARG A 51 3.79 -0.33 2.83
N ASN A 52 3.07 0.07 3.87
CA ASN A 52 3.45 -0.31 5.24
C ASN A 52 2.87 -1.68 5.56
N VAL A 53 3.72 -2.65 5.86
CA VAL A 53 3.30 -3.99 6.29
C VAL A 53 3.36 -4.05 7.81
N LEU A 54 2.24 -4.36 8.45
CA LEU A 54 2.09 -4.44 9.90
C LEU A 54 1.69 -5.87 10.30
N PHE A 55 2.37 -6.43 11.29
CA PHE A 55 2.07 -7.76 11.84
C PHE A 55 1.08 -7.66 13.01
N GLU A 56 0.16 -8.62 13.09
CA GLU A 56 -0.90 -8.66 14.12
C GLU A 56 -0.34 -8.91 15.53
N SER A 57 0.77 -9.64 15.62
CA SER A 57 1.30 -10.15 16.89
C SER A 57 2.77 -9.77 17.11
N SER A 58 3.28 -10.12 18.29
CA SER A 58 4.70 -10.04 18.63
C SER A 58 5.58 -11.06 17.88
N ASN A 59 4.98 -12.01 17.14
CA ASN A 59 5.69 -12.88 16.22
C ASN A 59 5.94 -12.16 14.89
N TYR A 60 7.06 -12.45 14.25
CA TYR A 60 7.47 -11.82 13.00
C TYR A 60 8.35 -12.77 12.17
N PRO A 61 8.42 -12.60 10.83
CA PRO A 61 9.26 -13.45 10.01
C PRO A 61 10.73 -13.17 10.27
N GLU A 62 11.60 -14.14 9.97
CA GLU A 62 13.06 -14.01 10.15
C GLU A 62 13.64 -12.78 9.41
N ARG A 63 13.01 -12.39 8.29
CA ARG A 63 13.27 -11.14 7.58
C ARG A 63 12.00 -10.64 6.87
N PRO A 64 11.94 -9.35 6.52
CA PRO A 64 10.89 -8.81 5.66
C PRO A 64 10.97 -9.33 4.21
N TRP A 65 9.82 -9.37 3.53
CA TRP A 65 9.75 -9.48 2.07
C TRP A 65 10.00 -8.11 1.44
N THR A 66 10.90 -8.03 0.46
CA THR A 66 11.41 -6.76 -0.07
C THR A 66 11.30 -6.71 -1.60
N ARG A 67 11.53 -5.53 -2.19
CA ARG A 67 11.59 -5.39 -3.66
C ARG A 67 12.64 -6.27 -4.34
N ILE A 68 13.62 -6.75 -3.59
CA ILE A 68 14.69 -7.63 -4.09
C ILE A 68 14.15 -9.05 -4.29
N ASP A 69 13.14 -9.44 -3.50
CA ASP A 69 12.42 -10.70 -3.66
C ASP A 69 11.45 -10.62 -4.85
N SER A 70 10.63 -9.57 -4.90
CA SER A 70 9.78 -9.25 -6.05
C SER A 70 9.33 -7.79 -6.02
N MET A 71 9.17 -7.19 -7.19
CA MET A 71 8.55 -5.87 -7.33
C MET A 71 7.02 -5.94 -7.38
N ASN A 72 6.45 -7.12 -7.60
CA ASN A 72 5.02 -7.35 -7.74
C ASN A 72 4.33 -7.37 -6.36
N PRO A 73 3.35 -6.49 -6.09
CA PRO A 73 2.54 -6.54 -4.86
C PRO A 73 1.81 -7.87 -4.64
N GLU A 74 1.40 -8.57 -5.70
CA GLU A 74 0.72 -9.86 -5.60
C GLU A 74 1.64 -10.95 -5.02
N ASP A 75 2.95 -10.86 -5.25
CA ASP A 75 3.93 -11.76 -4.66
C ASP A 75 4.12 -11.47 -3.16
N LEU A 76 4.06 -10.19 -2.77
CA LEU A 76 4.02 -9.80 -1.36
C LEU A 76 2.77 -10.38 -0.68
N TRP A 77 1.59 -10.21 -1.28
CA TRP A 77 0.34 -10.76 -0.74
C TRP A 77 0.37 -12.30 -0.67
N SER A 78 0.95 -12.96 -1.68
CA SER A 78 1.13 -14.41 -1.67
C SER A 78 2.06 -14.88 -0.55
N TRP A 79 3.08 -14.08 -0.22
CA TRP A 79 3.95 -14.35 0.92
C TRP A 79 3.23 -14.11 2.25
N MET A 80 2.42 -13.06 2.37
CA MET A 80 1.58 -12.80 3.55
C MET A 80 0.60 -13.95 3.79
N ASP A 81 -0.07 -14.46 2.75
CA ASP A 81 -0.96 -15.62 2.85
C ASP A 81 -0.22 -16.86 3.38
N LYS A 82 1.01 -17.12 2.92
CA LYS A 82 1.84 -18.23 3.43
C LYS A 82 2.23 -18.05 4.90
N LEU A 83 2.46 -16.82 5.35
CA LEU A 83 2.71 -16.56 6.77
C LEU A 83 1.43 -16.79 7.59
N ARG A 84 0.28 -16.39 7.06
CA ARG A 84 -1.02 -16.61 7.70
C ARG A 84 -1.31 -18.10 7.87
N ASP A 85 -0.98 -18.93 6.89
CA ASP A 85 -1.07 -20.40 7.00
C ASP A 85 -0.21 -20.99 8.12
N LEU A 86 0.85 -20.28 8.53
CA LEU A 86 1.73 -20.64 9.64
C LEU A 86 1.32 -19.96 10.97
N GLY A 87 0.17 -19.29 11.01
CA GLY A 87 -0.34 -18.59 12.19
C GLY A 87 0.26 -17.21 12.43
N LEU A 88 0.88 -16.60 11.40
CA LEU A 88 1.43 -15.25 11.47
C LEU A 88 0.68 -14.33 10.51
N ASP A 89 -0.27 -13.55 11.02
CA ASP A 89 -1.06 -12.63 10.21
C ASP A 89 -0.43 -11.23 10.09
N SER A 90 -0.72 -10.56 8.98
CA SER A 90 -0.31 -9.20 8.68
C SER A 90 -1.25 -8.52 7.68
N ILE A 91 -1.21 -7.18 7.67
CA ILE A 91 -1.84 -6.35 6.65
C ILE A 91 -0.79 -5.48 5.97
N ALA A 92 -1.05 -5.10 4.72
CA ALA A 92 -0.29 -4.13 3.96
C ALA A 92 -1.17 -2.90 3.72
N ILE A 93 -0.61 -1.71 3.92
CA ILE A 93 -1.32 -0.44 3.79
C ILE A 93 -0.69 0.33 2.63
N PRO A 94 -1.31 0.34 1.45
CA PRO A 94 -0.84 1.16 0.34
C PRO A 94 -0.87 2.63 0.72
N HIS A 95 0.19 3.35 0.37
CA HIS A 95 0.31 4.76 0.65
C HIS A 95 0.94 5.51 -0.51
N ASN A 96 0.70 6.82 -0.56
CA ASN A 96 1.21 7.71 -1.61
C ASN A 96 0.78 7.26 -3.02
N SER A 97 -0.48 6.83 -3.13
CA SER A 97 -1.07 6.26 -4.35
C SER A 97 -1.17 7.29 -5.48
N ASN A 98 -1.36 8.57 -5.17
CA ASN A 98 -1.25 9.69 -6.11
C ASN A 98 0.11 9.72 -6.83
N GLY A 99 1.17 9.28 -6.16
CA GLY A 99 2.51 9.10 -6.72
C GLY A 99 2.70 7.83 -7.55
N SER A 100 1.68 7.00 -7.71
CA SER A 100 1.74 5.75 -8.49
C SER A 100 1.56 5.95 -9.98
N ASN A 101 1.13 7.13 -10.43
CA ASN A 101 0.77 7.39 -11.83
C ASN A 101 -0.29 6.38 -12.35
N GLY A 102 -1.32 6.11 -11.53
CA GLY A 102 -2.41 5.20 -11.86
C GLY A 102 -2.14 3.73 -11.57
N ARG A 103 -0.93 3.37 -11.13
CA ARG A 103 -0.47 1.98 -11.01
C ARG A 103 -0.92 1.28 -9.73
N MET A 104 -1.31 2.00 -8.68
CA MET A 104 -1.65 1.39 -7.38
C MET A 104 -2.96 0.58 -7.42
N PHE A 105 -3.89 0.98 -8.29
CA PHE A 105 -5.24 0.43 -8.38
C PHE A 105 -5.60 0.14 -9.85
N GLU A 106 -4.73 -0.59 -10.52
CA GLU A 106 -5.00 -1.02 -11.89
C GLU A 106 -6.17 -2.00 -11.97
N THR A 107 -6.86 -1.97 -13.10
CA THR A 107 -7.86 -2.99 -13.47
C THR A 107 -7.22 -4.22 -14.10
N LYS A 108 -5.91 -4.41 -13.86
CA LYS A 108 -5.13 -5.53 -14.36
C LYS A 108 -4.26 -6.11 -13.26
N TYR A 109 -4.07 -7.42 -13.31
CA TYR A 109 -2.99 -8.10 -12.63
C TYR A 109 -1.64 -7.57 -13.11
N TRP A 110 -0.59 -7.81 -12.33
CA TRP A 110 0.79 -7.50 -12.69
C TRP A 110 1.22 -8.11 -14.03
N ASN A 111 0.67 -9.28 -14.39
CA ASN A 111 0.94 -9.94 -15.68
C ASN A 111 0.19 -9.33 -16.88
N GLY A 112 -0.66 -8.32 -16.65
CA GLY A 112 -1.43 -7.60 -17.66
C GLY A 112 -2.81 -8.17 -17.99
N SER A 113 -3.21 -9.31 -17.40
CA SER A 113 -4.57 -9.83 -17.49
C SER A 113 -5.55 -8.98 -16.67
N LEU A 114 -6.83 -8.96 -17.04
CA LEU A 114 -7.84 -8.19 -16.29
C LEU A 114 -8.08 -8.81 -14.91
N VAL A 115 -8.26 -7.96 -13.90
CA VAL A 115 -8.63 -8.41 -12.55
C VAL A 115 -10.04 -9.01 -12.52
N ASP A 116 -10.27 -9.90 -11.57
CA ASP A 116 -11.55 -10.56 -11.32
C ASP A 116 -11.92 -10.52 -9.82
N ASP A 117 -12.99 -11.22 -9.44
CA ASP A 117 -13.44 -11.33 -8.06
C ASP A 117 -12.38 -11.96 -7.14
N GLN A 118 -11.55 -12.88 -7.66
CA GLN A 118 -10.47 -13.49 -6.88
C GLN A 118 -9.38 -12.48 -6.56
N TYR A 119 -9.07 -11.57 -7.48
CA TYR A 119 -8.18 -10.44 -7.20
C TYR A 119 -8.75 -9.52 -6.13
N ALA A 120 -10.04 -9.19 -6.20
CA ALA A 120 -10.68 -8.35 -5.18
C ALA A 120 -10.58 -8.98 -3.79
N ASP A 121 -10.91 -10.27 -3.66
CA ASP A 121 -10.77 -11.00 -2.39
C ASP A 121 -9.31 -11.11 -1.93
N PHE A 122 -8.37 -11.26 -2.87
CA PHE A 122 -6.93 -11.31 -2.58
C PHE A 122 -6.39 -9.99 -2.06
N ARG A 123 -6.82 -8.90 -2.66
CA ARG A 123 -6.48 -7.56 -2.21
C ARG A 123 -7.18 -7.24 -0.89
N MET A 124 -8.48 -7.45 -0.77
CA MET A 124 -9.24 -7.06 0.43
C MET A 124 -8.75 -7.74 1.71
N ARG A 125 -8.28 -9.00 1.63
CA ARG A 125 -7.71 -9.69 2.80
C ARG A 125 -6.31 -9.21 3.18
N ASN A 126 -5.52 -8.69 2.23
CA ASN A 126 -4.13 -8.28 2.47
C ASN A 126 -3.96 -6.76 2.58
N GLU A 127 -4.77 -5.97 1.88
CA GLU A 127 -4.80 -4.50 1.86
C GLU A 127 -6.19 -3.95 2.21
N PRO A 128 -6.70 -4.22 3.43
CA PRO A 128 -8.06 -3.80 3.81
C PRO A 128 -8.19 -2.28 4.03
N ILE A 129 -7.08 -1.56 4.15
CA ILE A 129 -7.04 -0.12 4.39
C ILE A 129 -6.01 0.55 3.48
N VAL A 130 -6.28 1.79 3.12
CA VAL A 130 -5.45 2.61 2.23
C VAL A 130 -5.29 4.02 2.82
N GLU A 131 -4.11 4.62 2.66
CA GLU A 131 -3.91 6.03 2.94
C GLU A 131 -4.66 6.89 1.91
N SER A 132 -5.60 7.72 2.39
CA SER A 132 -6.31 8.68 1.52
C SER A 132 -5.48 9.95 1.27
N THR A 133 -4.88 10.54 2.32
CA THR A 133 -4.13 11.81 2.20
C THR A 133 -2.81 11.76 2.96
N GLN A 134 -1.76 12.34 2.37
CA GLN A 134 -0.44 12.53 2.98
C GLN A 134 0.02 13.99 2.80
N VAL A 135 1.11 14.38 3.46
CA VAL A 135 1.82 15.65 3.16
C VAL A 135 2.31 15.76 1.70
N LYS A 136 2.30 14.64 0.95
CA LYS A 136 2.65 14.60 -0.49
C LYS A 136 1.42 14.72 -1.40
N GLY A 137 0.32 15.21 -0.86
CA GLY A 137 -0.96 15.40 -1.53
C GLY A 137 -1.97 14.29 -1.24
N THR A 138 -3.18 14.49 -1.76
CA THR A 138 -4.28 13.53 -1.62
C THR A 138 -4.31 12.48 -2.73
N SER A 139 -4.78 11.28 -2.38
CA SER A 139 -5.10 10.15 -3.25
C SER A 139 -6.62 9.88 -3.33
N ASP A 140 -7.44 10.77 -2.75
CA ASP A 140 -8.88 10.60 -2.56
C ASP A 140 -9.69 10.69 -3.87
N THR A 141 -9.88 11.91 -4.39
CA THR A 141 -10.58 12.16 -5.65
C THR A 141 -9.94 13.29 -6.48
N HIS A 142 -10.40 13.43 -7.72
CA HIS A 142 -9.98 14.47 -8.67
C HIS A 142 -11.22 15.15 -9.26
N PRO A 143 -11.20 16.44 -9.67
CA PRO A 143 -12.37 17.11 -10.25
C PRO A 143 -12.88 16.48 -11.57
N ILE A 144 -12.09 15.60 -12.17
CA ILE A 144 -12.49 14.82 -13.36
C ILE A 144 -13.41 13.67 -12.95
N LEU A 145 -13.20 13.09 -11.76
CA LEU A 145 -13.98 11.97 -11.23
C LEU A 145 -15.19 12.47 -10.46
N SER A 146 -15.04 13.52 -9.67
CA SER A 146 -16.09 14.13 -8.85
C SER A 146 -16.33 15.59 -9.24
N PRO A 147 -16.92 15.86 -10.43
CA PRO A 147 -17.09 17.24 -10.93
C PRO A 147 -18.07 18.09 -10.10
N ASP A 148 -18.97 17.45 -9.36
CA ASP A 148 -19.96 18.10 -8.51
C ASP A 148 -19.49 18.24 -7.04
N ASP A 149 -18.28 17.79 -6.72
CA ASP A 149 -17.69 17.92 -5.39
C ASP A 149 -16.76 19.13 -5.33
N GLU A 150 -17.15 20.13 -4.55
CA GLU A 150 -16.41 21.38 -4.36
C GLU A 150 -15.02 21.19 -3.72
N TRP A 151 -14.77 20.04 -3.09
CA TRP A 151 -13.48 19.70 -2.45
C TRP A 151 -12.62 18.77 -3.31
N ALA A 152 -13.07 18.42 -4.51
CA ALA A 152 -12.36 17.47 -5.35
C ALA A 152 -10.97 17.95 -5.81
N ASP A 153 -10.64 19.24 -5.66
CA ASP A 153 -9.33 19.81 -5.98
C ASP A 153 -8.40 20.00 -4.77
N PHE A 154 -8.83 19.60 -3.57
CA PHE A 154 -8.08 19.78 -2.33
C PHE A 154 -6.74 19.03 -2.35
N GLU A 155 -5.63 19.74 -2.09
CA GLU A 155 -4.28 19.18 -1.91
C GLU A 155 -3.85 18.18 -3.01
N ILE A 156 -4.28 18.41 -4.27
CA ILE A 156 -3.81 17.60 -5.40
C ILE A 156 -2.34 17.90 -5.66
N PHE A 157 -1.53 16.84 -5.71
CA PHE A 157 -0.16 16.91 -6.21
C PHE A 157 -0.11 16.42 -7.66
N PRO A 158 -0.07 17.32 -8.67
CA PRO A 158 -0.30 16.94 -10.07
C PRO A 158 0.96 16.38 -10.74
N TYR A 159 2.09 16.31 -10.03
CA TYR A 159 3.37 15.92 -10.60
C TYR A 159 3.78 14.51 -10.18
N ARG A 160 4.61 13.87 -11.00
CA ARG A 160 5.25 12.60 -10.66
C ARG A 160 6.32 12.79 -9.61
N ILE A 161 6.27 11.94 -8.60
CA ILE A 161 7.25 11.95 -7.51
C ILE A 161 8.63 11.60 -8.05
N GLY A 162 9.63 12.43 -7.76
CA GLY A 162 11.02 12.22 -8.18
C GLY A 162 11.32 12.47 -9.67
N ARG A 163 10.36 12.96 -10.47
CA ARG A 163 10.53 13.19 -11.93
C ARG A 163 10.30 14.64 -12.38
N GLY A 164 10.54 15.61 -11.50
CA GLY A 164 10.41 17.03 -11.81
C GLY A 164 8.97 17.43 -12.19
N LYS A 165 8.82 18.34 -13.16
CA LYS A 165 7.50 18.87 -13.60
C LYS A 165 6.79 17.96 -14.62
N THR A 166 6.90 16.65 -14.46
CA THR A 166 6.15 15.69 -15.28
C THR A 166 4.79 15.49 -14.64
N TYR A 167 3.69 15.68 -15.38
CA TYR A 167 2.35 15.46 -14.83
C TYR A 167 2.09 13.98 -14.55
N SER A 168 1.42 13.70 -13.43
CA SER A 168 0.87 12.38 -13.11
C SER A 168 -0.44 12.19 -13.88
N ASP A 169 -0.80 10.94 -14.17
CA ASP A 169 -2.15 10.61 -14.60
C ASP A 169 -3.16 11.10 -13.54
N PRO A 170 -4.16 11.93 -13.87
CA PRO A 170 -5.22 12.33 -12.94
C PRO A 170 -5.95 11.12 -12.32
N MET A 171 -5.97 9.99 -13.05
CA MET A 171 -6.49 8.71 -12.57
C MET A 171 -5.56 8.04 -11.53
N ALA A 172 -4.43 8.66 -11.16
CA ALA A 172 -3.62 8.22 -10.01
C ALA A 172 -4.30 8.50 -8.67
N VAL A 173 -5.27 9.40 -8.65
CA VAL A 173 -6.14 9.69 -7.51
C VAL A 173 -7.35 8.76 -7.63
N MET A 174 -7.49 7.80 -6.72
CA MET A 174 -8.12 6.51 -7.04
C MET A 174 -9.18 6.05 -6.05
N LEU A 175 -9.36 6.67 -4.88
CA LEU A 175 -10.33 6.16 -3.91
C LEU A 175 -11.75 6.23 -4.48
N ASP A 176 -12.12 7.32 -5.13
CA ASP A 176 -13.44 7.46 -5.76
C ASP A 176 -13.64 6.53 -6.97
N ARG A 177 -12.59 6.27 -7.76
CA ARG A 177 -12.67 5.29 -8.86
C ARG A 177 -12.90 3.87 -8.34
N LEU A 178 -12.17 3.45 -7.31
CA LEU A 178 -12.37 2.16 -6.65
C LEU A 178 -13.77 2.02 -6.10
N ILE A 179 -14.32 3.07 -5.49
CA ILE A 179 -15.69 3.08 -4.98
C ILE A 179 -16.68 2.93 -6.14
N LYS A 180 -16.52 3.68 -7.22
CA LYS A 180 -17.42 3.61 -8.39
C LYS A 180 -17.34 2.27 -9.11
N GLU A 181 -16.14 1.71 -9.27
CA GLU A 181 -15.94 0.37 -9.83
C GLU A 181 -16.47 -0.71 -8.88
N ALA A 182 -16.30 -0.56 -7.56
CA ALA A 182 -16.83 -1.46 -6.54
C ALA A 182 -18.33 -1.32 -6.26
N LEU A 183 -18.97 -0.22 -6.65
CA LEU A 183 -20.42 -0.10 -6.68
C LEU A 183 -21.01 -0.74 -7.96
N GLY A 184 -20.17 -0.98 -8.97
CA GLY A 184 -20.47 -1.80 -10.15
C GLY A 184 -20.04 -3.27 -10.03
N TRP A 185 -19.09 -3.59 -9.14
CA TRP A 185 -18.70 -4.95 -8.77
C TRP A 185 -19.49 -5.38 -7.52
N SER A 186 -20.00 -6.60 -7.44
CA SER A 186 -20.83 -7.02 -6.30
C SER A 186 -20.06 -7.28 -4.99
N GLY A 187 -18.84 -6.76 -4.84
CA GLY A 187 -17.92 -7.02 -3.73
C GLY A 187 -17.92 -5.91 -2.67
N LYS A 188 -17.95 -6.30 -1.38
CA LYS A 188 -17.99 -5.38 -0.24
C LYS A 188 -16.65 -4.67 -0.04
N ILE A 189 -16.46 -3.47 -0.60
CA ILE A 189 -15.42 -2.56 -0.13
C ILE A 189 -15.99 -1.71 1.01
N GLY A 190 -15.48 -1.90 2.23
CA GLY A 190 -15.80 -1.06 3.37
C GLY A 190 -14.98 0.22 3.33
N VAL A 191 -15.58 1.35 2.97
CA VAL A 191 -14.92 2.66 3.05
C VAL A 191 -15.30 3.31 4.37
N THR A 192 -14.32 3.46 5.27
CA THR A 192 -14.47 4.28 6.47
C THR A 192 -13.63 5.54 6.30
N HIS A 193 -14.28 6.70 6.21
CA HIS A 193 -13.59 7.99 6.26
C HIS A 193 -13.24 8.27 7.73
N ILE A 194 -11.95 8.30 8.06
CA ILE A 194 -11.50 8.79 9.37
C ILE A 194 -11.22 10.28 9.23
N ASN A 195 -12.20 11.09 9.59
CA ASN A 195 -12.02 12.53 9.76
C ASN A 195 -11.29 12.77 11.08
N LEU A 196 -10.08 13.33 11.02
CA LEU A 196 -9.40 13.87 12.18
C LEU A 196 -9.82 15.34 12.31
N GLU A 197 -10.87 15.60 13.08
CA GLU A 197 -11.16 16.93 13.66
C GLU A 197 -10.37 17.14 14.96
#